data_AF-A0A842HGU0-F1
#
_entry.id   AF-A0A842HGU0-F1
#
_cell.length_a   1.000
_cell.length_b   1.000
_cell.length_c   1.000
_cell.angle_alpha   90.00
_cell.angle_beta   90.00
_cell.angle_gamma   90.00
#
_symmetry.space_group_name_H-M   'P 1'
#
loop_
_entity.id
_entity.type
_entity.pdbx_description
1 polymer ?
#
loop_
_entity_poly.entity_id
_entity_poly.type
_entity_poly.pdbx_seq_one_letter_code
_entity_poly.pdbx_strand_id
1 'polypeptide(L)'
;MKLPLSPTRRLNAYRGFSLIELLSVIAVIGLLAAIIVPAVNRVRDRAAMAHSAGNLRQLGTAALLYASDHQGDYPQGGWPAKWHDQVYDYVDNKTEVFSDAANQHEYNSWVNFSDGETLPFDYGYNSHVNTLPECQLATWPYLTGPANVYADVDKESLPLIYTIARQNNFVYWCFDLEPGSGNDQAYDPRFDGQGHVLWLDGHLTSPTYEELMASVAARGGSVNFVTGKRQ
;
A
#
# COMPACT_ATOMS: atom_id res chain seq x y z
N MET A 1 -42.17 -28.98 78.21
CA MET A 1 -40.70 -28.90 78.15
C MET A 1 -40.29 -28.77 76.68
N LYS A 2 -39.99 -27.55 76.21
CA LYS A 2 -39.49 -27.28 74.84
C LYS A 2 -38.32 -26.31 74.97
N LEU A 3 -37.13 -26.73 74.54
CA LEU A 3 -35.94 -25.89 74.47
C LEU A 3 -35.97 -25.08 73.16
N PRO A 4 -35.55 -23.79 73.16
CA PRO A 4 -35.42 -23.02 71.92
C PRO A 4 -34.13 -23.41 71.21
N LEU A 5 -34.22 -23.68 69.90
CA LEU A 5 -33.05 -23.87 69.05
C LEU A 5 -32.44 -22.50 68.71
N SER A 6 -31.16 -22.32 69.06
CA SER A 6 -30.38 -21.13 68.73
C SER A 6 -30.09 -21.08 67.23
N PRO A 7 -30.23 -19.92 66.55
CA PRO A 7 -29.92 -19.80 65.14
C PRO A 7 -28.40 -19.84 64.96
N THR A 8 -27.89 -20.87 64.28
CA THR A 8 -26.49 -20.92 63.82
C THR A 8 -26.30 -19.84 62.75
N ARG A 9 -25.78 -18.67 63.16
CA ARG A 9 -25.23 -17.68 62.23
C ARG A 9 -24.11 -18.33 61.43
N ARG A 10 -24.38 -18.67 60.17
CA ARG A 10 -23.32 -18.92 59.20
C ARG A 10 -22.60 -17.59 58.99
N LEU A 11 -21.43 -17.46 59.60
CA LEU A 11 -20.52 -16.36 59.26
C LEU A 11 -20.14 -16.56 57.79
N ASN A 12 -20.67 -15.72 56.90
CA ASN A 12 -20.16 -15.59 55.55
C ASN A 12 -18.72 -15.09 55.69
N ALA A 13 -17.76 -16.02 55.63
CA ALA A 13 -16.35 -15.71 55.55
C ALA A 13 -16.12 -15.01 54.21
N TYR A 14 -16.09 -13.69 54.23
CA TYR A 14 -15.54 -12.90 53.13
C TYR A 14 -14.09 -13.34 52.95
N ARG A 15 -13.83 -14.15 51.93
CA ARG A 15 -12.48 -14.53 51.52
C ARG A 15 -11.81 -13.29 50.95
N GLY A 16 -10.90 -12.69 51.72
CA GLY A 16 -10.02 -11.63 51.22
C GLY A 16 -9.04 -12.21 50.20
N PHE A 17 -8.77 -11.45 49.14
CA PHE A 17 -7.77 -11.82 48.14
C PHE A 17 -6.37 -11.74 48.75
N SER A 18 -5.55 -12.77 48.58
CA SER A 18 -4.16 -12.71 49.03
C SER A 18 -3.29 -11.97 48.02
N LEU A 19 -2.22 -11.34 48.52
CA LEU A 19 -1.27 -10.59 47.69
C LEU A 19 -0.55 -11.51 46.69
N ILE A 20 -0.32 -12.78 47.06
CA ILE A 20 0.26 -13.79 46.18
C ILE A 20 -0.70 -14.24 45.06
N GLU A 21 -2.00 -14.37 45.34
CA GLU A 21 -3.00 -14.68 44.31
C GLU A 21 -3.04 -13.57 43.27
N LEU A 22 -3.07 -12.30 43.70
CA LEU A 22 -3.05 -11.17 42.76
C LEU A 22 -1.74 -11.08 41.97
N LEU A 23 -0.59 -11.27 42.65
CA LEU A 23 0.74 -11.21 42.02
C LEU A 23 0.91 -12.31 40.96
N SER A 24 0.46 -13.53 41.25
CA SER A 24 0.56 -14.65 40.31
C SER A 24 -0.26 -14.42 39.03
N VAL A 25 -1.45 -13.82 39.16
CA VAL A 25 -2.32 -13.48 38.03
C VAL A 25 -1.68 -12.43 37.13
N ILE A 26 -1.16 -11.33 37.69
CA ILE A 26 -0.49 -10.32 36.85
C ILE A 26 0.80 -10.86 36.22
N ALA A 27 1.50 -11.78 36.88
CA ALA A 27 2.68 -12.43 36.32
C ALA A 27 2.32 -13.30 35.11
N VAL A 28 1.25 -14.10 35.20
CA VAL A 28 0.77 -14.92 34.09
C VAL A 28 0.22 -14.06 32.94
N ILE A 29 -0.57 -13.02 33.25
CA ILE A 29 -1.06 -12.08 32.22
C ILE A 29 0.11 -11.38 31.53
N GLY A 30 1.13 -10.93 32.27
CA GLY A 30 2.32 -10.30 31.72
C GLY A 30 3.11 -11.23 30.80
N LEU A 31 3.27 -12.50 31.19
CA LEU A 31 3.92 -13.52 30.36
C LEU A 31 3.14 -13.77 29.06
N LEU A 32 1.82 -13.94 29.14
CA LEU A 32 0.98 -14.14 27.96
C LEU A 32 1.00 -12.93 27.04
N ALA A 33 0.87 -11.72 27.60
CA ALA A 33 0.91 -10.47 26.84
C ALA A 33 2.25 -10.30 26.10
N ALA A 34 3.38 -10.63 26.74
CA ALA A 34 4.71 -10.53 26.13
C ALA A 34 4.86 -11.40 24.86
N ILE A 35 4.18 -12.55 24.79
CA ILE A 35 4.19 -13.43 23.61
C ILE A 35 3.16 -12.96 22.57
N ILE A 36 1.99 -12.50 23.01
CA ILE A 36 0.87 -12.14 22.13
C ILE A 36 1.13 -10.83 21.36
N VAL A 37 1.67 -9.80 22.01
CA VAL A 37 1.88 -8.48 21.38
C VAL A 37 2.69 -8.54 20.07
N PRO A 38 3.89 -9.16 20.01
CA PRO A 38 4.64 -9.23 18.75
C PRO A 38 3.94 -10.09 17.69
N ALA A 39 3.21 -11.13 18.09
CA ALA A 39 2.44 -11.96 17.16
C ALA A 39 1.28 -11.18 16.52
N VAL A 40 0.54 -10.40 17.32
CA VAL A 40 -0.58 -9.58 16.85
C VAL A 40 -0.11 -8.49 15.88
N ASN A 41 1.05 -7.86 16.14
CA ASN A 41 1.60 -6.86 15.22
C ASN A 41 1.90 -7.47 13.83
N ARG A 42 2.55 -8.63 13.77
CA ARG A 42 2.80 -9.34 12.50
C ARG A 42 1.50 -9.70 11.77
N VAL A 43 0.47 -10.14 12.50
CA VAL A 43 -0.83 -10.46 11.89
C VAL A 43 -1.48 -9.22 11.28
N ARG A 44 -1.39 -8.07 11.95
CA ARG A 44 -1.90 -6.78 11.43
C ARG A 44 -1.15 -6.36 10.17
N ASP A 45 0.18 -6.45 10.16
CA ASP A 45 0.99 -6.10 8.99
C ASP A 45 0.63 -6.99 7.79
N ARG A 46 0.48 -8.31 7.99
CA ARG A 46 0.02 -9.23 6.95
C ARG A 46 -1.41 -8.93 6.46
N ALA A 47 -2.30 -8.54 7.35
CA ALA A 47 -3.65 -8.11 6.97
C ALA A 47 -3.62 -6.83 6.13
N ALA A 48 -2.76 -5.87 6.49
CA ALA A 48 -2.56 -4.66 5.71
C ALA A 48 -1.98 -4.97 4.31
N MET A 49 -0.98 -5.87 4.21
CA MET A 49 -0.47 -6.35 2.91
C MET A 49 -1.59 -6.90 2.02
N ALA A 50 -2.45 -7.75 2.59
CA ALA A 50 -3.54 -8.37 1.85
C ALA A 50 -4.58 -7.33 1.41
N HIS A 51 -4.86 -6.34 2.25
CA HIS A 51 -5.74 -5.22 1.92
C HIS A 51 -5.16 -4.37 0.78
N SER A 52 -3.88 -4.01 0.85
CA SER A 52 -3.19 -3.25 -0.20
C SER A 52 -3.18 -3.97 -1.54
N ALA A 53 -3.02 -5.30 -1.54
CA ALA A 53 -3.16 -6.10 -2.76
C ALA A 53 -4.61 -6.11 -3.31
N GLY A 54 -5.61 -5.97 -2.43
CA GLY A 54 -7.02 -5.81 -2.83
C GLY A 54 -7.29 -4.43 -3.44
N ASN A 55 -6.77 -3.37 -2.82
CA ASN A 55 -6.84 -2.00 -3.32
C ASN A 55 -6.20 -1.88 -4.72
N LEU A 56 -4.99 -2.42 -4.91
CA LEU A 56 -4.35 -2.45 -6.22
C LEU A 56 -5.20 -3.10 -7.30
N ARG A 57 -5.84 -4.24 -7.01
CA ARG A 57 -6.73 -4.89 -7.98
C ARG A 57 -7.96 -4.04 -8.31
N GLN A 58 -8.52 -3.34 -7.32
CA GLN A 58 -9.62 -2.40 -7.55
C GLN A 58 -9.17 -1.24 -8.45
N LEU A 59 -8.02 -0.64 -8.18
CA LEU A 59 -7.44 0.43 -9.00
C LEU A 59 -7.11 -0.02 -10.42
N GLY A 60 -6.54 -1.22 -10.60
CA GLY A 60 -6.28 -1.76 -11.92
C GLY A 60 -7.55 -2.03 -12.71
N THR A 61 -8.59 -2.55 -12.04
CA THR A 61 -9.91 -2.72 -12.66
C THR A 61 -10.49 -1.36 -13.07
N ALA A 62 -10.38 -0.35 -12.21
CA ALA A 62 -10.81 1.02 -12.51
C ALA A 62 -10.03 1.62 -13.70
N ALA A 63 -8.73 1.39 -13.80
CA ALA A 63 -7.92 1.81 -14.94
C ALA A 63 -8.33 1.12 -16.25
N LEU A 64 -8.69 -0.17 -16.21
CA LEU A 64 -9.22 -0.90 -17.37
C LEU A 64 -10.61 -0.41 -17.79
N LEU A 65 -11.48 -0.11 -16.83
CA LEU A 65 -12.80 0.48 -17.10
C LEU A 65 -12.64 1.88 -17.72
N TYR A 66 -11.76 2.70 -17.17
CA TYR A 66 -11.40 3.99 -17.76
C TYR A 66 -10.94 3.82 -19.22
N ALA A 67 -10.01 2.88 -19.48
CA ALA A 67 -9.52 2.63 -20.83
C ALA A 67 -10.63 2.18 -21.79
N SER A 68 -11.57 1.34 -21.33
CA SER A 68 -12.75 0.95 -22.09
C SER A 68 -13.59 2.16 -22.52
N ASP A 69 -13.77 3.14 -21.64
CA ASP A 69 -14.56 4.34 -21.91
C ASP A 69 -13.78 5.41 -22.70
N HIS A 70 -12.45 5.32 -22.74
CA HIS A 70 -11.53 6.28 -23.37
C HIS A 70 -10.77 5.69 -24.57
N GLN A 71 -11.43 4.91 -25.42
CA GLN A 71 -10.87 4.39 -26.69
C GLN A 71 -9.58 3.55 -26.54
N GLY A 72 -9.40 2.91 -25.38
CA GLY A 72 -8.21 2.13 -25.05
C GLY A 72 -7.09 2.91 -24.37
N ASP A 73 -7.24 4.23 -24.18
CA ASP A 73 -6.26 5.04 -23.47
C ASP A 73 -6.39 4.84 -21.96
N TYR A 74 -5.31 4.45 -21.31
CA TYR A 74 -5.25 4.31 -19.87
C TYR A 74 -5.19 5.69 -19.18
N PRO A 75 -5.45 5.76 -17.86
CA PRO A 75 -5.27 6.98 -17.08
C PRO A 75 -3.87 7.59 -17.30
N GLN A 76 -3.79 8.92 -17.36
CA GLN A 76 -2.55 9.64 -17.55
C GLN A 76 -2.01 10.06 -16.19
N GLY A 77 -0.76 9.69 -15.90
CA GLY A 77 -0.02 10.23 -14.75
C GLY A 77 0.82 11.44 -15.18
N GLY A 78 0.85 12.49 -14.38
CA GLY A 78 1.62 13.70 -14.66
C GLY A 78 0.97 14.96 -14.12
N TRP A 79 1.43 16.12 -14.59
CA TRP A 79 0.74 17.39 -14.33
C TRP A 79 0.40 18.04 -15.68
N PRO A 80 -0.86 18.47 -15.90
CA PRO A 80 -1.97 18.54 -14.95
C PRO A 80 -2.78 17.24 -14.78
N ALA A 81 -2.50 16.19 -15.57
CA ALA A 81 -3.30 14.96 -15.59
C ALA A 81 -3.01 14.03 -14.39
N LYS A 82 -4.01 13.90 -13.51
CA LYS A 82 -3.93 13.10 -12.29
C LYS A 82 -4.64 11.77 -12.50
N TRP A 83 -3.89 10.69 -12.64
CA TRP A 83 -4.45 9.36 -12.89
C TRP A 83 -5.50 8.96 -11.85
N HIS A 84 -5.29 9.34 -10.59
CA HIS A 84 -6.18 9.00 -9.48
C HIS A 84 -7.52 9.74 -9.56
N ASP A 85 -7.52 11.01 -9.99
CA ASP A 85 -8.76 11.77 -10.26
C ASP A 85 -9.54 11.14 -11.42
N GLN A 86 -8.84 10.64 -12.44
CA GLN A 86 -9.46 10.03 -13.63
C GLN A 86 -10.15 8.70 -13.32
N VAL A 87 -9.63 7.91 -12.38
CA VAL A 87 -10.23 6.63 -11.98
C VAL A 87 -11.13 6.74 -10.75
N TYR A 88 -11.29 7.94 -10.18
CA TYR A 88 -12.01 8.16 -8.93
C TYR A 88 -13.49 7.74 -9.01
N ASP A 89 -14.18 8.14 -10.09
CA ASP A 89 -15.58 7.76 -10.34
C ASP A 89 -15.72 6.24 -10.53
N TYR A 90 -14.69 5.58 -11.06
CA TYR A 90 -14.67 4.13 -11.33
C TYR A 90 -14.45 3.29 -10.07
N VAL A 91 -14.01 3.91 -8.97
CA VAL A 91 -13.94 3.28 -7.64
C VAL A 91 -15.07 3.74 -6.72
N ASP A 92 -16.18 4.24 -7.28
CA ASP A 92 -17.36 4.69 -6.50
C ASP A 92 -17.00 5.82 -5.53
N ASN A 93 -16.07 6.70 -5.93
CA ASN A 93 -15.55 7.81 -5.12
C ASN A 93 -15.00 7.37 -3.75
N LYS A 94 -14.51 6.13 -3.66
CA LYS A 94 -13.92 5.58 -2.43
C LYS A 94 -12.46 5.95 -2.34
N THR A 95 -12.18 6.85 -1.43
CA THR A 95 -10.85 7.42 -1.20
C THR A 95 -9.93 6.45 -0.49
N GLU A 96 -10.48 5.51 0.28
CA GLU A 96 -9.73 4.51 1.03
C GLU A 96 -9.01 3.51 0.12
N VAL A 97 -9.43 3.40 -1.15
CA VAL A 97 -8.80 2.55 -2.15
C VAL A 97 -7.42 3.08 -2.55
N PHE A 98 -7.16 4.38 -2.37
CA PHE A 98 -5.88 5.01 -2.71
C PHE A 98 -4.87 5.05 -1.55
N SER A 99 -5.28 4.57 -0.38
CA SER A 99 -4.43 4.49 0.80
C SER A 99 -4.17 3.04 1.23
N ASP A 100 -2.96 2.76 1.68
CA ASP A 100 -2.60 1.50 2.31
C ASP A 100 -3.27 1.41 3.69
N ALA A 101 -3.87 0.26 3.99
CA ALA A 101 -4.56 -0.01 5.24
C ALA A 101 -3.66 0.11 6.48
N ALA A 102 -2.35 0.09 6.28
CA ALA A 102 -1.39 0.28 7.35
C ALA A 102 -1.31 1.75 7.84
N ASN A 103 -1.78 2.72 7.03
CA ASN A 103 -1.93 4.14 7.36
C ASN A 103 -0.70 4.75 8.09
N GLN A 104 0.50 4.35 7.66
CA GLN A 104 1.78 4.84 8.18
C GLN A 104 2.49 5.66 7.10
N HIS A 105 1.96 6.85 6.84
CA HIS A 105 2.58 7.78 5.90
C HIS A 105 3.75 8.48 6.59
N GLU A 106 4.96 8.35 6.05
CA GLU A 106 6.16 8.98 6.62
C GLU A 106 6.21 10.49 6.30
N TYR A 107 5.46 10.94 5.28
CA TYR A 107 5.34 12.33 4.85
C TYR A 107 3.88 12.76 4.61
N ASN A 108 3.68 14.08 4.55
CA ASN A 108 2.42 14.74 4.18
C ASN A 108 2.12 14.58 2.67
N SER A 109 2.20 13.37 2.12
CA SER A 109 2.00 13.05 0.70
C SER A 109 0.52 12.99 0.34
N TRP A 110 -0.17 14.08 0.62
CA TRP A 110 -1.58 14.21 0.33
C TRP A 110 -1.78 14.66 -1.12
N VAL A 111 -2.75 14.06 -1.78
CA VAL A 111 -3.10 14.40 -3.16
C VAL A 111 -4.47 15.04 -3.15
N ASN A 112 -4.59 16.16 -3.88
CA ASN A 112 -5.86 16.86 -4.00
C ASN A 112 -6.67 16.19 -5.08
N PHE A 113 -7.86 15.74 -4.72
CA PHE A 113 -8.89 15.31 -5.65
C PHE A 113 -9.62 16.52 -6.21
N SER A 114 -10.19 16.35 -7.39
CA SER A 114 -10.93 17.43 -8.08
C SER A 114 -12.23 17.84 -7.35
N ASP A 115 -12.72 17.02 -6.41
CA ASP A 115 -13.84 17.31 -5.53
C ASP A 115 -13.45 18.15 -4.29
N GLY A 116 -12.16 18.42 -4.10
CA GLY A 116 -11.62 19.19 -2.98
C GLY A 116 -11.14 18.34 -1.80
N GLU A 117 -11.24 17.01 -1.87
CA GLU A 117 -10.70 16.12 -0.85
C GLU A 117 -9.16 16.03 -0.93
N THR A 118 -8.51 15.89 0.23
CA THR A 118 -7.06 15.78 0.35
C THR A 118 -6.74 14.54 1.17
N LEU A 119 -6.16 13.51 0.54
CA LEU A 119 -6.07 12.17 1.12
C LEU A 119 -4.66 11.60 1.05
N PRO A 120 -4.29 10.73 2.00
CA PRO A 120 -3.01 10.05 1.93
C PRO A 120 -3.03 9.10 0.74
N PHE A 121 -1.89 8.99 0.08
CA PHE A 121 -1.76 8.30 -1.19
C PHE A 121 -0.54 7.40 -1.20
N ASP A 122 -0.79 6.09 -1.34
CA ASP A 122 0.22 5.05 -1.10
C ASP A 122 0.47 4.16 -2.34
N TYR A 123 -0.03 4.56 -3.51
CA TYR A 123 0.15 3.82 -4.77
C TYR A 123 0.74 4.70 -5.87
N GLY A 124 1.74 4.21 -6.61
CA GLY A 124 2.27 4.88 -7.79
C GLY A 124 1.68 4.30 -9.07
N TYR A 125 1.56 5.12 -10.11
CA TYR A 125 1.05 4.70 -11.41
C TYR A 125 2.10 4.89 -12.50
N ASN A 126 2.18 3.93 -13.42
CA ASN A 126 3.08 4.03 -14.56
C ASN A 126 2.50 4.93 -15.66
N SER A 127 2.94 6.19 -15.70
CA SER A 127 2.52 7.17 -16.71
C SER A 127 2.94 6.81 -18.14
N HIS A 128 3.88 5.87 -18.33
CA HIS A 128 4.33 5.44 -19.65
C HIS A 128 3.42 4.43 -20.34
N VAL A 129 2.38 3.93 -19.65
CA VAL A 129 1.45 2.94 -20.22
C VAL A 129 0.69 3.48 -21.44
N ASN A 130 0.54 4.80 -21.55
CA ASN A 130 -0.15 5.41 -22.68
C ASN A 130 0.74 5.54 -23.94
N THR A 131 0.12 5.36 -25.11
CA THR A 131 0.76 5.46 -26.42
C THR A 131 0.92 6.89 -26.93
N LEU A 132 0.64 7.92 -26.12
CA LEU A 132 0.58 9.29 -26.62
C LEU A 132 1.97 9.98 -26.64
N PRO A 133 2.28 10.75 -27.71
CA PRO A 133 3.51 11.55 -27.85
C PRO A 133 3.72 12.65 -26.79
N GLU A 134 2.76 12.83 -25.89
CA GLU A 134 2.58 14.06 -25.11
C GLU A 134 2.71 13.84 -23.60
N CYS A 135 3.29 12.72 -23.15
CA CYS A 135 3.82 12.65 -21.79
C CYS A 135 5.09 13.52 -21.69
N GLN A 136 4.94 14.82 -21.94
CA GLN A 136 5.91 15.84 -21.61
C GLN A 136 5.92 15.91 -20.09
N LEU A 137 6.85 15.16 -19.48
CA LEU A 137 7.32 15.53 -18.16
C LEU A 137 7.67 17.01 -18.25
N ALA A 138 6.93 17.86 -17.54
CA ALA A 138 7.18 19.28 -17.51
C ALA A 138 8.69 19.46 -17.29
N THR A 139 9.33 20.26 -18.15
CA THR A 139 10.78 20.48 -18.23
C THR A 139 11.31 21.19 -16.97
N TRP A 140 11.17 20.56 -15.81
CA TRP A 140 11.82 21.00 -14.60
C TRP A 140 13.27 20.48 -14.67
N PRO A 141 14.27 21.30 -14.29
CA PRO A 141 15.69 21.00 -14.49
C PRO A 141 16.20 19.73 -13.80
N TYR A 142 15.38 19.07 -12.98
CA TYR A 142 15.70 17.85 -12.24
C TYR A 142 14.92 16.62 -12.72
N LEU A 143 14.10 16.75 -13.77
CA LEU A 143 13.26 15.69 -14.32
C LEU A 143 13.79 15.27 -15.70
N THR A 144 14.80 14.41 -15.71
CA THR A 144 15.32 13.82 -16.93
C THR A 144 14.67 12.45 -17.14
N GLY A 145 13.42 12.45 -17.63
CA GLY A 145 12.84 11.27 -18.29
C GLY A 145 12.78 11.54 -19.80
N PRO A 146 12.99 10.55 -20.68
CA PRO A 146 13.01 10.82 -22.11
C PRO A 146 11.60 11.23 -22.55
N ALA A 147 11.48 12.40 -23.17
CA ALA A 147 10.21 13.02 -23.56
C ALA A 147 9.36 12.23 -24.58
N ASN A 148 9.78 11.02 -24.96
CA ASN A 148 9.21 10.25 -26.08
C ASN A 148 9.29 8.71 -25.89
N VAL A 149 9.30 8.18 -24.67
CA VAL A 149 9.27 6.71 -24.50
C VAL A 149 7.83 6.20 -24.54
N TYR A 150 7.37 5.85 -25.74
CA TYR A 150 6.14 5.08 -25.92
C TYR A 150 6.34 3.67 -25.36
N ALA A 151 5.47 3.17 -24.50
CA ALA A 151 5.56 1.79 -24.04
C ALA A 151 5.21 0.80 -25.17
N ASP A 152 5.94 -0.33 -25.21
CA ASP A 152 5.62 -1.49 -26.03
C ASP A 152 4.73 -2.42 -25.21
N VAL A 153 3.42 -2.13 -25.27
CA VAL A 153 2.36 -2.83 -24.50
C VAL A 153 2.25 -4.31 -24.86
N ASP A 154 2.80 -4.71 -26.02
CA ASP A 154 2.58 -6.03 -26.62
C ASP A 154 3.69 -7.05 -26.29
N LYS A 155 4.80 -6.66 -25.64
CA LYS A 155 6.00 -7.53 -25.56
C LYS A 155 6.33 -8.14 -24.21
N GLU A 156 5.97 -7.52 -23.09
CA GLU A 156 6.15 -8.07 -21.74
C GLU A 156 5.07 -7.49 -20.83
N SER A 157 4.71 -8.18 -19.73
CA SER A 157 3.81 -7.60 -18.75
C SER A 157 4.42 -6.28 -18.25
N LEU A 158 3.78 -5.17 -18.66
CA LEU A 158 4.16 -3.83 -18.27
C LEU A 158 3.68 -3.60 -16.84
N PRO A 159 4.50 -3.03 -15.97
CA PRO A 159 4.03 -2.69 -14.65
C PRO A 159 3.07 -1.49 -14.74
N LEU A 160 1.92 -1.58 -14.08
CA LEU A 160 0.85 -0.59 -14.15
C LEU A 160 0.76 0.25 -12.86
N ILE A 161 0.64 -0.41 -11.70
CA ILE A 161 0.50 0.25 -10.40
C ILE A 161 1.44 -0.41 -9.40
N TYR A 162 2.03 0.37 -8.50
CA TYR A 162 2.96 -0.10 -7.47
C TYR A 162 2.52 0.36 -6.10
N THR A 163 2.71 -0.46 -5.07
CA THR A 163 2.59 0.00 -3.68
C THR A 163 3.84 0.76 -3.26
N ILE A 164 3.62 1.86 -2.54
CA ILE A 164 4.66 2.75 -2.07
C ILE A 164 4.41 3.00 -0.59
N ALA A 165 4.89 2.08 0.24
CA ALA A 165 4.40 1.93 1.61
C ALA A 165 4.98 2.95 2.63
N ARG A 166 5.91 3.84 2.23
CA ARG A 166 6.48 4.85 3.14
C ARG A 166 6.71 6.25 2.56
N GLN A 167 7.06 6.41 1.28
CA GLN A 167 7.37 7.74 0.73
C GLN A 167 6.73 8.08 -0.63
N ASN A 168 6.07 9.24 -0.64
CA ASN A 168 6.00 10.27 -1.69
C ASN A 168 5.24 10.03 -3.02
N ASN A 169 4.27 10.92 -3.25
CA ASN A 169 4.07 11.85 -4.40
C ASN A 169 4.09 11.35 -5.87
N PHE A 170 3.92 10.06 -6.15
CA PHE A 170 3.83 9.54 -7.53
C PHE A 170 2.54 9.87 -8.30
N VAL A 171 1.66 10.69 -7.74
CA VAL A 171 0.57 11.26 -8.53
C VAL A 171 1.08 12.04 -9.74
N TYR A 172 2.25 12.69 -9.61
CA TYR A 172 2.71 13.68 -10.58
C TYR A 172 3.97 13.26 -11.38
N TRP A 173 4.65 12.17 -11.03
CA TRP A 173 6.01 11.88 -11.51
C TRP A 173 6.16 10.49 -12.16
N CYS A 174 7.10 10.36 -13.11
CA CYS A 174 7.45 9.08 -13.73
C CYS A 174 8.13 8.13 -12.72
N PHE A 175 7.83 6.82 -12.84
CA PHE A 175 8.43 5.78 -12.01
C PHE A 175 9.93 5.65 -12.28
N ASP A 176 10.74 6.08 -11.31
CA ASP A 176 12.20 5.94 -11.31
C ASP A 176 12.59 4.85 -10.30
N LEU A 177 13.56 4.02 -10.61
CA LEU A 177 14.09 3.00 -9.70
C LEU A 177 15.61 3.13 -9.51
N GLU A 178 16.20 4.23 -9.98
CA GLU A 178 17.62 4.46 -9.83
C GLU A 178 18.01 4.62 -8.35
N PRO A 179 19.17 4.09 -7.92
CA PRO A 179 19.64 4.26 -6.55
C PRO A 179 19.72 5.75 -6.15
N GLY A 180 19.08 6.12 -5.03
CA GLY A 180 19.03 7.51 -4.56
C GLY A 180 17.86 8.33 -5.10
N SER A 181 16.98 7.75 -5.91
CA SER A 181 15.71 8.36 -6.35
C SER A 181 14.68 8.54 -5.22
N GLY A 182 14.92 7.94 -4.05
CA GLY A 182 13.96 7.86 -2.95
C GLY A 182 12.94 6.72 -3.11
N ASN A 183 13.08 5.87 -4.12
CA ASN A 183 12.12 4.81 -4.44
C ASN A 183 12.49 3.44 -3.86
N ASP A 184 13.65 3.36 -3.20
CA ASP A 184 13.99 2.31 -2.23
C ASP A 184 12.99 2.26 -1.06
N GLN A 185 12.25 3.34 -0.85
CA GLN A 185 11.23 3.51 0.19
C GLN A 185 9.89 2.82 -0.12
N ALA A 186 9.69 2.34 -1.35
CA ALA A 186 8.49 1.57 -1.72
C ALA A 186 8.41 0.22 -0.98
N TYR A 187 9.55 -0.26 -0.47
CA TYR A 187 9.70 -1.56 0.18
C TYR A 187 9.75 -1.40 1.69
N ASP A 188 8.57 -1.41 2.31
CA ASP A 188 8.45 -1.29 3.75
C ASP A 188 8.96 -2.57 4.46
N PRO A 189 9.84 -2.44 5.47
CA PRO A 189 10.25 -3.54 6.32
C PRO A 189 9.10 -4.36 6.94
N ARG A 190 7.92 -3.76 7.14
CA ARG A 190 6.69 -4.42 7.66
C ARG A 190 6.19 -5.51 6.74
N PHE A 191 6.46 -5.41 5.44
CA PHE A 191 6.03 -6.36 4.44
C PHE A 191 7.10 -7.41 4.14
N ASP A 192 7.97 -7.69 5.12
CA ASP A 192 9.18 -8.50 4.95
C ASP A 192 10.07 -7.97 3.80
N GLY A 193 10.07 -6.66 3.59
CA GLY A 193 10.81 -5.99 2.51
C GLY A 193 10.20 -6.22 1.12
N GLN A 194 8.92 -6.57 1.03
CA GLN A 194 8.17 -6.75 -0.22
C GLN A 194 7.32 -5.53 -0.55
N GLY A 195 7.13 -5.29 -1.85
CA GLY A 195 6.23 -4.27 -2.40
C GLY A 195 5.37 -4.89 -3.49
N HIS A 196 4.09 -4.49 -3.59
CA HIS A 196 3.21 -5.04 -4.62
C HIS A 196 3.39 -4.32 -5.95
N VAL A 197 3.46 -5.09 -7.02
CA VAL A 197 3.45 -4.61 -8.40
C VAL A 197 2.26 -5.24 -9.10
N LEU A 198 1.32 -4.40 -9.52
CA LEU A 198 0.25 -4.78 -10.43
C LEU A 198 0.71 -4.55 -11.86
N TRP A 199 0.56 -5.58 -12.68
CA TRP A 199 0.95 -5.55 -14.08
C TRP A 199 -0.27 -5.32 -14.97
N LEU A 200 -0.04 -4.85 -16.18
CA LEU A 200 -1.07 -4.43 -17.13
C LEU A 200 -1.99 -5.58 -17.57
N ASP A 201 -1.47 -6.80 -17.60
CA ASP A 201 -2.21 -8.04 -17.82
C ASP A 201 -3.03 -8.49 -16.58
N GLY A 202 -3.00 -7.70 -15.50
CA GLY A 202 -3.79 -7.90 -14.28
C GLY A 202 -3.16 -8.83 -13.25
N HIS A 203 -1.98 -9.41 -13.52
CA HIS A 203 -1.30 -10.20 -12.50
C HIS A 203 -0.69 -9.28 -11.43
N LEU A 204 -0.59 -9.77 -10.19
CA LEU A 204 -0.01 -9.03 -9.07
C LEU A 204 1.15 -9.84 -8.51
N THR A 205 2.33 -9.23 -8.41
CA THR A 205 3.50 -9.81 -7.77
C THR A 205 3.88 -9.01 -6.53
N SER A 206 4.60 -9.65 -5.61
CA SER A 206 5.10 -9.01 -4.39
C SER A 206 6.61 -9.25 -4.25
N PRO A 207 7.44 -8.77 -5.21
CA PRO A 207 8.89 -8.96 -5.14
C PRO A 207 9.47 -8.25 -3.91
N THR A 208 10.63 -8.68 -3.47
CA THR A 208 11.53 -7.86 -2.65
C THR A 208 12.18 -6.76 -3.49
N TYR A 209 12.77 -5.74 -2.84
CA TYR A 209 13.51 -4.70 -3.57
C TYR A 209 14.61 -5.30 -4.47
N GLU A 210 15.36 -6.27 -3.95
CA GLU A 210 16.43 -6.94 -4.71
C GLU A 210 15.90 -7.69 -5.93
N GLU A 211 14.79 -8.42 -5.78
CA GLU A 211 14.14 -9.13 -6.89
C GLU A 211 13.58 -8.16 -7.94
N LEU A 212 12.98 -7.04 -7.52
CA LEU A 212 12.53 -6.00 -8.45
C LEU A 212 13.72 -5.43 -9.22
N MET A 213 14.77 -5.02 -8.52
CA MET A 213 15.96 -4.43 -9.15
C MET A 213 16.67 -5.41 -10.08
N ALA A 214 16.67 -6.71 -9.76
CA ALA A 214 17.14 -7.75 -10.66
C ALA A 214 16.28 -7.83 -11.94
N SER A 215 14.96 -7.72 -11.83
CA SER A 215 14.06 -7.66 -12.99
C SER A 215 14.28 -6.39 -13.83
N VAL A 216 14.54 -5.26 -13.19
CA VAL A 216 14.86 -3.99 -13.85
C VAL A 216 16.16 -4.10 -14.64
N ALA A 217 17.21 -4.64 -14.00
CA ALA A 217 18.50 -4.88 -14.65
C ALA A 217 18.37 -5.87 -15.82
N ALA A 218 17.58 -6.94 -15.67
CA ALA A 218 17.32 -7.91 -16.73
C ALA A 218 16.57 -7.31 -17.93
N ARG A 219 15.80 -6.23 -17.71
CA ARG A 219 15.16 -5.45 -18.78
C ARG A 219 16.05 -4.34 -19.36
N GLY A 220 17.27 -4.16 -18.87
CA GLY A 220 18.21 -3.15 -19.36
C GLY A 220 18.03 -1.78 -18.72
N GLY A 221 17.47 -1.71 -17.51
CA GLY A 221 17.35 -0.48 -16.71
C GLY A 221 15.91 0.01 -16.52
N SER A 222 15.75 1.01 -15.66
CA SER A 222 14.45 1.52 -15.18
C SER A 222 13.55 1.97 -16.33
N VAL A 223 14.09 2.69 -17.31
CA VAL A 223 13.35 3.18 -18.49
C VAL A 223 12.77 2.03 -19.31
N ASN A 224 13.57 1.00 -19.57
CA ASN A 224 13.13 -0.17 -20.33
C ASN A 224 12.15 -1.02 -19.53
N PHE A 225 12.29 -1.05 -18.20
CA PHE A 225 11.38 -1.76 -17.30
C PHE A 225 9.95 -1.17 -17.33
N VAL A 226 9.84 0.16 -17.27
CA VAL A 226 8.53 0.85 -17.26
C VAL A 226 7.88 0.97 -18.64
N THR A 227 8.68 0.91 -19.70
CA THR A 227 8.17 1.06 -21.07
C THR A 227 8.11 -0.25 -21.85
N GLY A 228 8.69 -1.34 -21.36
CA GLY A 228 8.73 -2.62 -22.07
C GLY A 228 9.61 -2.62 -23.32
N LYS A 229 10.24 -1.49 -23.68
CA LYS A 229 11.17 -1.40 -24.80
C LYS A 229 12.57 -1.77 -24.34
N ARG A 230 13.16 -2.81 -24.93
CA ARG A 230 14.62 -3.01 -24.88
C ARG A 230 15.26 -2.16 -25.97
N GLN A 231 16.16 -1.25 -25.59
CA GLN A 231 17.07 -0.57 -26.53
C GLN A 231 18.16 -1.54 -27.02
#